data_AF-A0A969VGH1-F1
#
_entry.id   AF-A0A969VGH1-F1
#
_cell.length_a   1.000
_cell.length_b   1.000
_cell.length_c   1.000
_cell.angle_alpha   90.00
_cell.angle_beta   90.00
_cell.angle_gamma   90.00
#
_symmetry.space_group_name_H-M   'P 1'
#
loop_
_entity.id
_entity.type
_entity.pdbx_description
1 polymer ?
#
loop_
_entity_poly.entity_id
_entity_poly.type
_entity_poly.pdbx_seq_one_letter_code
_entity_poly.pdbx_strand_id
1 'polypeptide(L)'
;MKIQLIQPTESDKNAIEVDGIRFETFLPQKVLTIPKKEPGSSGSIPLAGLSITNNTSNPIRFINDLNPEMVNADGQILFRGYFSDWLRPIEESDLVLVMPGKEITFFYEAVIWYQEEDKFELVLSIGDGGSHTFEITELGNYKIQLNYINKTAETKVYDQEIRERKSIENIWTGMVITPLKEFNLVRP
;
A
#
# COMPACT_ATOMS: atom_id res chain seq x y z
N MET A 1 -14.71 -20.21 6.71
CA MET A 1 -13.70 -19.13 6.75
C MET A 1 -13.12 -19.08 8.16
N LYS A 2 -11.84 -19.44 8.34
CA LYS A 2 -11.11 -19.21 9.59
C LYS A 2 -10.43 -17.84 9.45
N ILE A 3 -10.93 -16.84 10.17
CA ILE A 3 -10.24 -15.55 10.29
C ILE A 3 -9.12 -15.79 11.32
N GLN A 4 -7.86 -15.79 10.87
CA GLN A 4 -6.73 -15.81 11.78
C GLN A 4 -6.16 -14.40 11.84
N LEU A 5 -6.27 -13.76 13.01
CA LEU A 5 -5.53 -12.54 13.32
C LEU A 5 -4.12 -12.99 13.68
N ILE A 6 -3.14 -12.77 12.81
CA ILE A 6 -1.77 -13.24 13.02
C ILE A 6 -0.93 -12.07 13.53
N GLN A 7 -0.31 -12.25 14.69
CA GLN A 7 0.62 -11.30 15.29
C GLN A 7 2.06 -11.58 14.83
N PRO A 8 2.96 -10.58 14.80
CA PRO A 8 4.36 -10.76 14.40
C PRO A 8 5.06 -11.83 15.23
N THR A 9 5.72 -12.78 14.58
CA THR A 9 6.60 -13.78 15.21
C THR A 9 7.86 -13.08 15.75
N GLU A 10 8.31 -13.43 16.96
CA GLU A 10 9.26 -12.68 17.80
C GLU A 10 10.61 -12.24 17.18
N SER A 11 11.05 -12.75 16.02
CA SER A 11 12.37 -12.42 15.49
C SER A 11 12.44 -11.12 14.67
N ASP A 12 11.31 -10.57 14.21
CA ASP A 12 11.29 -9.29 13.50
C ASP A 12 10.02 -8.49 13.73
N LYS A 13 10.13 -7.43 14.55
CA LYS A 13 9.00 -6.54 14.88
C LYS A 13 8.53 -5.69 13.70
N ASN A 14 9.21 -5.75 12.56
CA ASN A 14 8.95 -4.91 11.40
C ASN A 14 8.13 -5.60 10.31
N ALA A 15 7.97 -6.92 10.38
CA ALA A 15 7.35 -7.71 9.34
C ALA A 15 6.39 -8.75 9.92
N ILE A 16 5.40 -9.12 9.11
CA ILE A 16 4.48 -10.22 9.40
C ILE A 16 4.75 -11.33 8.40
N GLU A 17 4.80 -12.58 8.86
CA GLU A 17 4.91 -13.73 7.99
C GLU A 17 3.67 -14.63 8.13
N VAL A 18 3.04 -14.94 7.00
CA VAL A 18 1.85 -15.80 6.92
C VAL A 18 2.05 -16.78 5.78
N ASP A 19 1.94 -18.07 6.08
CA ASP A 19 2.06 -19.17 5.09
C ASP A 19 3.33 -19.09 4.22
N GLY A 20 4.44 -18.66 4.82
CA GLY A 20 5.72 -18.49 4.13
C GLY A 20 5.79 -17.27 3.21
N ILE A 21 4.85 -16.32 3.35
CA ILE A 21 4.93 -15.01 2.71
C ILE A 21 5.19 -13.95 3.78
N ARG A 22 6.27 -13.20 3.60
CA ARG A 22 6.67 -12.12 4.49
C ARG A 22 6.21 -10.78 3.92
N PHE A 23 5.57 -9.96 4.75
CA PHE A 23 5.06 -8.64 4.43
C PHE A 23 5.74 -7.60 5.33
N GLU A 24 6.23 -6.51 4.74
CA GLU A 24 6.90 -5.43 5.46
C GLU A 24 6.51 -4.06 4.91
N THR A 25 6.21 -3.11 5.79
CA THR A 25 6.12 -1.70 5.39
C THR A 25 7.52 -1.15 5.21
N PHE A 26 7.83 -0.83 3.95
CA PHE A 26 9.03 -0.13 3.53
C PHE A 26 8.80 1.37 3.62
N LEU A 27 9.69 2.10 4.29
CA LEU A 27 9.73 3.57 4.26
C LEU A 27 11.00 4.00 3.51
N PRO A 28 10.88 4.63 2.33
CA PRO A 28 12.03 5.13 1.59
C PRO A 28 12.84 6.14 2.41
N GLN A 29 12.14 6.97 3.19
CA GLN A 29 12.72 7.97 4.09
C GLN A 29 11.88 8.07 5.36
N LYS A 30 12.55 8.28 6.51
CA LYS A 30 11.87 8.52 7.80
C LYS A 30 11.53 9.99 8.03
N VAL A 31 12.19 10.89 7.32
CA VAL A 31 11.94 12.33 7.38
C VAL A 31 11.56 12.76 5.97
N LEU A 32 10.33 13.22 5.80
CA LEU A 32 9.78 13.63 4.52
C LEU A 32 9.64 15.15 4.53
N THR A 33 10.35 15.79 3.62
CA THR A 33 10.29 17.24 3.44
C THR A 33 9.11 17.58 2.55
N ILE A 34 8.13 18.30 3.10
CA ILE A 34 7.00 18.84 2.33
C ILE A 34 7.53 19.98 1.45
N PRO A 35 7.40 19.92 0.12
CA PRO A 35 7.81 20.99 -0.76
C PRO A 35 7.19 22.34 -0.37
N LYS A 36 7.75 23.45 -0.84
CA LYS A 36 7.11 24.75 -0.64
C LYS A 36 5.85 24.82 -1.50
N LYS A 37 4.79 25.43 -0.98
CA LYS A 37 3.58 25.75 -1.75
C LYS A 37 3.95 26.81 -2.79
N GLU A 38 4.02 26.42 -4.05
CA GLU A 38 4.20 27.36 -5.16
C GLU A 38 2.90 27.42 -5.99
N PRO A 39 2.51 28.60 -6.50
CA PRO A 39 1.31 28.71 -7.32
C PRO A 39 1.38 27.78 -8.54
N GLY A 40 0.42 26.86 -8.64
CA GLY A 40 0.33 25.91 -9.75
C GLY A 40 1.26 24.70 -9.67
N SER A 41 1.99 24.50 -8.57
CA SER A 41 2.78 23.28 -8.37
C SER A 41 2.02 22.23 -7.55
N SER A 42 2.15 20.97 -7.94
CA SER A 42 1.89 19.83 -7.08
C SER A 42 3.23 19.25 -6.61
N GLY A 43 3.32 18.94 -5.32
CA GLY A 43 4.45 18.17 -4.78
C GLY A 43 4.12 16.68 -4.75
N SER A 44 5.11 15.81 -4.90
CA SER A 44 5.00 14.40 -4.55
C SER A 44 6.11 14.01 -3.58
N ILE A 45 5.81 13.06 -2.69
CA ILE A 45 6.77 12.48 -1.76
C ILE A 45 6.68 10.95 -1.77
N PRO A 46 7.81 10.22 -1.71
CA PRO A 46 7.80 8.77 -1.63
C PRO A 46 7.43 8.35 -0.20
N LEU A 47 6.13 8.14 0.05
CA LEU A 47 5.61 7.97 1.41
C LEU A 47 5.98 6.60 1.99
N ALA A 48 5.52 5.52 1.34
CA ALA A 48 5.70 4.16 1.84
C ALA A 48 5.61 3.14 0.70
N GLY A 49 5.99 1.90 0.98
CA GLY A 49 5.78 0.75 0.12
C GLY A 49 5.45 -0.50 0.92
N LEU A 50 4.80 -1.46 0.27
CA LEU A 50 4.61 -2.80 0.80
C LEU A 50 5.62 -3.73 0.13
N SER A 51 6.60 -4.21 0.89
CA SER A 51 7.49 -5.28 0.47
C SER A 51 6.88 -6.64 0.77
N ILE A 52 6.89 -7.54 -0.21
CA ILE A 52 6.37 -8.89 -0.12
C ILE A 52 7.45 -9.86 -0.58
N THR A 53 7.90 -10.74 0.31
CA THR A 53 8.87 -11.80 0.03
C THR A 53 8.18 -13.15 -0.01
N ASN A 54 8.38 -13.91 -1.08
CA ASN A 54 7.88 -15.28 -1.19
C ASN A 54 8.91 -16.29 -0.68
N ASN A 55 8.77 -16.76 0.56
CA ASN A 55 9.64 -17.81 1.14
C ASN A 55 9.14 -19.23 0.85
N THR A 56 8.05 -19.38 0.08
CA THR A 56 7.53 -20.71 -0.29
C THR A 56 8.34 -21.33 -1.43
N SER A 57 8.09 -22.61 -1.72
CA SER A 57 8.69 -23.32 -2.85
C SER A 57 7.98 -23.07 -4.19
N ASN A 58 6.83 -22.40 -4.20
CA ASN A 58 6.01 -22.20 -5.39
C ASN A 58 5.95 -20.70 -5.77
N PRO A 59 5.94 -20.35 -7.06
CA PRO A 59 5.62 -18.98 -7.48
C PRO A 59 4.22 -18.60 -7.01
N ILE A 60 4.01 -17.37 -6.58
CA ILE A 60 2.71 -16.90 -6.07
C ILE A 60 2.40 -15.52 -6.68
N ARG A 61 1.14 -15.25 -7.01
CA ARG A 61 0.71 -13.96 -7.54
C ARG A 61 0.13 -13.05 -6.47
N PHE A 62 0.38 -11.76 -6.60
CA PHE A 62 -0.16 -10.71 -5.75
C PHE A 62 -0.83 -9.63 -6.58
N ILE A 63 -1.96 -9.14 -6.09
CA ILE A 63 -2.64 -7.96 -6.63
C ILE A 63 -2.20 -6.75 -5.80
N ASN A 64 -1.96 -5.61 -6.45
CA ASN A 64 -1.69 -4.34 -5.76
C ASN A 64 -2.97 -3.70 -5.20
N ASP A 65 -3.62 -4.40 -4.25
CA ASP A 65 -4.81 -3.93 -3.54
C ASP A 65 -4.43 -3.70 -2.06
N LEU A 66 -4.31 -2.44 -1.69
CA LEU A 66 -3.74 -2.01 -0.43
C LEU A 66 -4.64 -0.97 0.23
N ASN A 67 -4.86 -1.14 1.53
CA ASN A 67 -5.59 -0.19 2.35
C ASN A 67 -4.62 0.45 3.37
N PRO A 68 -3.99 1.59 3.04
CA PRO A 68 -3.11 2.30 3.98
C PRO A 68 -3.91 2.89 5.14
N GLU A 69 -3.33 2.87 6.34
CA GLU A 69 -3.85 3.57 7.51
C GLU A 69 -2.74 4.43 8.11
N MET A 70 -3.08 5.68 8.42
CA MET A 70 -2.14 6.64 8.95
C MET A 70 -2.71 7.30 10.21
N VAL A 71 -1.85 7.47 11.20
CA VAL A 71 -2.20 8.08 12.49
C VAL A 71 -1.22 9.21 12.84
N ASN A 72 -1.70 10.23 13.55
CA ASN A 72 -0.86 11.29 14.09
C ASN A 72 -0.14 10.85 15.39
N ALA A 73 0.61 11.78 15.99
CA ALA A 73 1.33 11.57 17.25
C ALA A 73 0.40 11.19 18.42
N ASP A 74 -0.86 11.65 18.39
CA ASP A 74 -1.88 11.34 19.39
C ASP A 74 -2.57 9.98 19.15
N GLY A 75 -2.22 9.28 18.06
CA GLY A 75 -2.81 7.99 17.68
C GLY A 75 -4.19 8.11 17.02
N GLN A 76 -4.59 9.30 16.57
CA GLN A 76 -5.84 9.51 15.84
C GLN A 76 -5.66 9.15 14.36
N ILE A 77 -6.64 8.44 13.81
CA ILE A 77 -6.67 8.05 12.39
C ILE A 77 -6.97 9.29 11.52
N LEU A 78 -6.16 9.52 10.49
CA LEU A 78 -6.19 10.72 9.64
C LEU A 78 -6.97 10.54 8.33
N PHE A 79 -7.89 9.58 8.30
CA PHE A 79 -8.61 9.21 7.08
C PHE A 79 -9.66 10.25 6.71
N ARG A 80 -9.51 10.87 5.54
CA ARG A 80 -10.51 11.79 4.98
C ARG A 80 -11.48 11.07 4.04
N GLY A 81 -10.96 10.17 3.20
CA GLY A 81 -11.79 9.46 2.23
C GLY A 81 -11.00 8.53 1.32
N TYR A 82 -11.75 7.69 0.61
CA TYR A 82 -11.27 6.86 -0.49
C TYR A 82 -12.13 7.17 -1.71
N PHE A 83 -11.48 7.35 -2.84
CA PHE A 83 -12.14 7.52 -4.13
C PHE A 83 -11.50 6.55 -5.13
N SER A 84 -12.31 5.89 -5.94
CA SER A 84 -11.83 5.15 -7.09
C SER A 84 -12.74 5.42 -8.27
N ASP A 85 -12.15 5.75 -9.42
CA ASP A 85 -12.84 5.86 -10.69
C ASP A 85 -12.83 4.54 -11.49
N TRP A 86 -12.30 3.46 -10.89
CA TRP A 86 -12.24 2.17 -11.57
C TRP A 86 -13.61 1.57 -11.80
N LEU A 87 -13.96 1.57 -13.09
CA LEU A 87 -14.83 0.58 -13.72
C LEU A 87 -14.03 -0.46 -14.52
N ARG A 88 -12.68 -0.41 -14.51
CA ARG A 88 -11.88 -1.29 -15.37
C ARG A 88 -11.69 -2.68 -14.73
N PRO A 89 -11.88 -3.78 -15.49
CA PRO A 89 -11.58 -5.13 -15.03
C PRO A 89 -10.10 -5.31 -14.69
N ILE A 90 -9.80 -6.22 -13.76
CA ILE A 90 -8.42 -6.67 -13.47
C ILE A 90 -7.77 -7.22 -14.74
N GLU A 91 -6.56 -6.76 -15.03
CA GLU A 91 -5.70 -7.22 -16.10
C GLU A 91 -4.60 -8.15 -15.56
N GLU A 92 -3.95 -8.91 -16.44
CA GLU A 92 -2.84 -9.78 -16.03
C GLU A 92 -1.65 -9.00 -15.48
N SER A 93 -1.41 -7.78 -15.99
CA SER A 93 -0.38 -6.86 -15.51
C SER A 93 -0.59 -6.42 -14.05
N ASP A 94 -1.82 -6.47 -13.55
CA ASP A 94 -2.13 -6.16 -12.15
C ASP A 94 -1.77 -7.32 -11.20
N LEU A 95 -1.48 -8.51 -11.74
CA LEU A 95 -1.17 -9.75 -11.03
C LEU A 95 0.33 -10.04 -11.07
N VAL A 96 1.07 -9.50 -10.11
CA VAL A 96 2.53 -9.64 -10.04
C VAL A 96 2.91 -11.03 -9.56
N LEU A 97 3.62 -11.79 -10.41
CA LEU A 97 4.15 -13.11 -10.08
C LEU A 97 5.48 -13.00 -9.32
N VAL A 98 5.55 -13.57 -8.12
CA VAL A 98 6.73 -13.58 -7.25
C VAL A 98 7.27 -15.00 -7.16
N MET A 99 8.49 -15.21 -7.65
CA MET A 99 9.17 -16.50 -7.61
C MET A 99 9.66 -16.86 -6.19
N PRO A 100 9.90 -18.14 -5.88
CA PRO A 100 10.52 -18.58 -4.63
C PRO A 100 11.80 -17.81 -4.29
N GLY A 101 11.90 -17.35 -3.05
CA GLY A 101 13.02 -16.55 -2.54
C GLY A 101 13.15 -15.15 -3.15
N LYS A 102 12.14 -14.67 -3.88
CA LYS A 102 12.12 -13.32 -4.47
C LYS A 102 11.19 -12.40 -3.71
N GLU A 103 11.47 -11.12 -3.88
CA GLU A 103 10.75 -10.01 -3.28
C GLU A 103 10.20 -9.09 -4.35
N ILE A 104 9.03 -8.51 -4.08
CA ILE A 104 8.49 -7.37 -4.81
C ILE A 104 8.21 -6.24 -3.83
N THR A 105 8.21 -5.01 -4.32
CA THR A 105 7.78 -3.85 -3.55
C THR A 105 6.76 -3.06 -4.35
N PHE A 106 5.57 -2.89 -3.78
CA PHE A 106 4.60 -1.93 -4.28
C PHE A 106 4.91 -0.57 -3.64
N PHE A 107 5.36 0.40 -4.43
CA PHE A 107 5.69 1.74 -3.97
C PHE A 107 4.49 2.68 -4.12
N TYR A 108 4.27 3.51 -3.10
CA TYR A 108 3.19 4.47 -3.06
C TYR A 108 3.74 5.87 -2.83
N GLU A 109 3.64 6.69 -3.86
CA GLU A 109 3.92 8.12 -3.79
C GLU A 109 2.67 8.87 -3.36
N ALA A 110 2.82 9.79 -2.42
CA ALA A 110 1.76 10.68 -2.01
C ALA A 110 1.88 12.00 -2.78
N VAL A 111 0.80 12.38 -3.46
CA VAL A 111 0.65 13.72 -4.03
C VAL A 111 0.17 14.65 -2.93
N ILE A 112 0.74 15.85 -2.87
CA ILE A 112 0.41 16.86 -1.87
C ILE A 112 -0.59 17.84 -2.47
N TRP A 113 -1.78 17.91 -1.88
CA TRP A 113 -2.79 18.91 -2.23
C TRP A 113 -2.84 19.99 -1.15
N TYR A 114 -2.31 21.17 -1.46
CA TYR A 114 -2.32 22.30 -0.52
C TYR A 114 -3.72 22.87 -0.38
N GLN A 115 -4.12 23.14 0.86
CA GLN A 115 -5.33 23.87 1.20
C GLN A 115 -4.98 25.27 1.72
N GLU A 116 -5.97 25.97 2.26
CA GLU A 116 -5.80 27.23 2.97
C GLU A 116 -5.12 27.00 4.34
N GLU A 117 -4.60 28.06 4.95
CA GLU A 117 -4.09 28.04 6.34
C GLU A 117 -3.01 26.98 6.63
N ASP A 118 -2.07 26.76 5.70
CA ASP A 118 -0.97 25.78 5.82
C ASP A 118 -1.39 24.31 5.97
N LYS A 119 -2.68 24.00 5.80
CA LYS A 119 -3.19 22.63 5.74
C LYS A 119 -2.89 22.02 4.38
N PHE A 120 -2.70 20.71 4.33
CA PHE A 120 -2.55 19.99 3.09
C PHE A 120 -3.03 18.56 3.24
N GLU A 121 -3.21 17.90 2.10
CA GLU A 121 -3.61 16.51 2.04
C GLU A 121 -2.52 15.68 1.40
N LEU A 122 -2.36 14.47 1.92
CA LEU A 122 -1.60 13.43 1.25
C LEU A 122 -2.59 12.55 0.51
N VAL A 123 -2.51 12.57 -0.82
CA VAL A 123 -3.31 11.74 -1.71
C VAL A 123 -2.43 10.60 -2.20
N LEU A 124 -2.68 9.40 -1.69
CA LEU A 124 -1.94 8.20 -2.02
C LEU A 124 -2.69 7.43 -3.11
N SER A 125 -2.16 7.42 -4.34
CA SER A 125 -2.71 6.57 -5.40
C SER A 125 -2.43 5.11 -5.08
N ILE A 126 -3.46 4.27 -5.14
CA ILE A 126 -3.36 2.83 -4.91
C ILE A 126 -3.58 2.06 -6.22
N GLY A 127 -3.15 0.80 -6.24
CA GLY A 127 -3.04 0.01 -7.47
C GLY A 127 -4.35 -0.30 -8.18
N ASP A 128 -5.49 0.04 -7.57
CA ASP A 128 -6.83 -0.11 -8.11
C ASP A 128 -7.32 1.16 -8.84
N GLY A 129 -6.42 2.06 -9.23
CA GLY A 129 -6.75 3.36 -9.83
C GLY A 129 -7.42 4.36 -8.88
N GLY A 130 -7.67 3.95 -7.64
CA GLY A 130 -8.18 4.82 -6.60
C GLY A 130 -7.09 5.58 -5.86
N SER A 131 -7.53 6.38 -4.90
CA SER A 131 -6.67 7.08 -3.98
C SER A 131 -7.26 7.13 -2.57
N HIS A 132 -6.36 7.01 -1.59
CA HIS A 132 -6.64 7.34 -0.19
C HIS A 132 -6.21 8.77 0.08
N THR A 133 -7.07 9.54 0.72
CA THR A 133 -6.78 10.92 1.11
C THR A 133 -6.63 11.00 2.62
N PHE A 134 -5.52 11.59 3.06
CA PHE A 134 -5.26 11.87 4.46
C PHE A 134 -5.15 13.37 4.70
N GLU A 135 -5.87 13.87 5.70
CA GLU A 135 -5.83 15.28 6.08
C GLU A 135 -4.66 15.53 7.04
N ILE A 136 -3.79 16.48 6.69
CA ILE A 136 -2.64 16.88 7.50
C ILE A 136 -2.85 18.32 7.97
N THR A 137 -3.04 18.48 9.28
CA THR A 137 -3.27 19.78 9.92
C THR A 137 -2.01 20.39 10.54
N GLU A 138 -0.98 19.58 10.77
CA GLU A 138 0.27 19.99 11.41
C GLU A 138 1.48 19.23 10.83
N LEU A 139 2.68 19.66 11.21
CA LEU A 139 3.90 18.92 10.89
C LEU A 139 4.37 18.20 12.15
N GLY A 140 5.09 17.09 11.97
CA GLY A 140 5.56 16.32 13.10
C GLY A 140 5.56 14.82 12.83
N ASN A 141 5.36 14.06 13.90
CA ASN A 141 5.47 12.60 13.88
C ASN A 141 4.15 11.95 13.49
N TYR A 142 4.25 11.01 12.56
CA TYR A 142 3.14 10.22 12.07
C TYR A 142 3.54 8.75 12.06
N LYS A 143 2.53 7.88 12.01
CA LYS A 143 2.73 6.46 11.79
C LYS A 143 1.87 6.00 10.64
N ILE A 144 2.40 5.08 9.85
CA ILE A 144 1.68 4.44 8.76
C ILE A 144 1.80 2.93 8.87
N GLN A 145 0.69 2.24 8.62
CA GLN A 145 0.65 0.80 8.39
C GLN A 145 -0.06 0.53 7.06
N LEU A 146 0.27 -0.60 6.45
CA LEU A 146 -0.28 -0.99 5.16
C LEU A 146 -1.05 -2.30 5.33
N ASN A 147 -2.32 -2.30 4.94
CA ASN A 147 -3.17 -3.47 5.06
C ASN A 147 -3.33 -4.12 3.70
N TYR A 148 -2.86 -5.37 3.59
CA TYR A 148 -3.04 -6.20 2.41
C TYR A 148 -4.22 -7.15 2.61
N ILE A 149 -5.20 -7.13 1.71
CA ILE A 149 -6.37 -8.00 1.79
C ILE A 149 -6.63 -8.58 0.41
N ASN A 150 -6.58 -9.91 0.28
CA ASN A 150 -7.10 -10.59 -0.90
C ASN A 150 -7.95 -11.80 -0.49
N LYS A 151 -9.12 -11.92 -1.11
CA LYS A 151 -10.10 -12.99 -0.84
C LYS A 151 -10.22 -14.01 -1.95
N THR A 152 -9.63 -13.75 -3.12
CA THR A 152 -9.80 -14.57 -4.32
C THR A 152 -8.47 -15.22 -4.72
N ALA A 153 -8.42 -16.56 -4.68
CA ALA A 153 -7.25 -17.33 -5.10
C ALA A 153 -7.15 -17.49 -6.63
N GLU A 154 -8.24 -17.18 -7.33
CA GLU A 154 -8.35 -17.19 -8.78
C GLU A 154 -9.13 -15.96 -9.27
N THR A 155 -8.83 -15.50 -10.48
CA THR A 155 -9.60 -14.46 -11.17
C THR A 155 -9.63 -14.70 -12.67
N LYS A 156 -10.59 -14.10 -13.37
CA LYS A 156 -10.67 -14.14 -14.83
C LYS A 156 -10.25 -12.81 -15.41
N VAL A 157 -9.15 -12.79 -16.13
CA VAL A 157 -8.67 -11.61 -16.84
C VAL A 157 -9.01 -11.72 -18.32
N TYR A 158 -9.34 -10.60 -18.96
CA TYR A 158 -9.55 -10.56 -20.39
C TYR A 158 -8.22 -10.47 -21.11
N ASP A 159 -7.92 -11.46 -21.94
CA ASP A 159 -6.73 -11.49 -22.77
C ASP A 159 -7.03 -10.77 -24.09
N GLN A 160 -6.34 -9.65 -24.34
CA GLN A 160 -6.58 -8.83 -25.53
C GLN A 160 -6.12 -9.50 -26.83
N GLU A 161 -5.12 -10.40 -26.77
CA GLU A 161 -4.56 -11.05 -27.96
C GLU A 161 -5.52 -12.10 -28.51
N ILE A 162 -6.06 -12.95 -27.62
CA ILE A 162 -6.97 -14.04 -28.00
C ILE A 162 -8.46 -13.66 -27.88
N ARG A 163 -8.77 -12.48 -27.32
CA ARG A 163 -10.14 -11.98 -27.08
C ARG A 163 -11.02 -12.90 -26.22
N GLU A 164 -10.39 -13.60 -25.29
CA GLU A 164 -11.05 -14.54 -24.39
C GLU A 164 -10.70 -14.22 -22.93
N ARG A 165 -11.52 -14.71 -22.00
CA ARG A 165 -11.21 -14.64 -20.57
C ARG A 165 -10.41 -15.87 -20.17
N LYS A 166 -9.20 -15.67 -19.66
CA LYS A 166 -8.39 -16.75 -19.08
C LYS A 166 -8.47 -16.73 -17.56
N SER A 167 -8.48 -17.91 -16.96
CA SER A 167 -8.38 -18.06 -15.52
C SER A 167 -6.93 -17.90 -15.10
N ILE A 168 -6.67 -17.01 -14.16
CA ILE A 168 -5.39 -16.91 -13.47
C ILE A 168 -5.59 -17.42 -12.05
N GLU A 169 -4.85 -18.47 -11.73
CA GLU A 169 -4.89 -19.14 -10.43
C GLU A 169 -3.64 -18.81 -9.61
N ASN A 170 -3.62 -19.33 -8.38
CA ASN A 170 -2.50 -19.25 -7.45
C ASN A 170 -2.15 -17.80 -7.06
N ILE A 171 -3.22 -17.03 -6.79
CA ILE A 171 -3.16 -15.70 -6.21
C ILE A 171 -3.15 -15.88 -4.69
N TRP A 172 -2.24 -15.21 -3.99
CA TRP A 172 -2.16 -15.29 -2.55
C TRP A 172 -3.44 -14.76 -1.91
N THR A 173 -4.01 -15.49 -0.94
CA THR A 173 -5.21 -15.06 -0.21
C THR A 173 -4.92 -14.92 1.26
N GLY A 174 -5.50 -13.90 1.88
CA GLY A 174 -5.36 -13.64 3.29
C GLY A 174 -5.53 -12.16 3.61
N MET A 175 -5.29 -11.84 4.87
CA MET A 175 -5.31 -10.49 5.39
C MET A 175 -4.07 -10.30 6.25
N VAL A 176 -3.31 -9.25 5.94
CA VAL A 176 -2.13 -8.86 6.71
C VAL A 176 -2.21 -7.37 7.02
N ILE A 177 -2.01 -7.04 8.29
CA ILE A 177 -1.82 -5.68 8.78
C ILE A 177 -0.35 -5.59 9.18
N THR A 178 0.43 -4.77 8.48
CA THR A 178 1.84 -4.59 8.85
C THR A 178 1.97 -3.78 10.14
N PRO A 179 3.10 -3.87 10.87
CA PRO A 179 3.34 -3.01 12.02
C PRO A 179 3.41 -1.53 11.61
N LEU A 180 2.88 -0.65 12.47
CA LEU A 180 3.01 0.80 12.31
C LEU A 180 4.49 1.22 12.22
N LYS A 181 4.83 1.96 11.17
CA LYS A 181 6.15 2.58 10.98
C LYS A 181 6.06 4.08 11.17
N GLU A 182 7.00 4.61 11.96
CA GLU A 182 7.11 6.04 12.24
C GLU A 182 7.84 6.78 11.13
N PHE A 183 7.30 7.95 10.77
CA PHE A 183 7.95 8.94 9.91
C PHE A 183 7.62 10.36 10.40
N ASN A 184 8.38 11.33 9.91
CA ASN A 184 8.28 12.73 10.32
C ASN A 184 8.07 13.63 9.11
N LEU A 185 7.11 14.54 9.17
CA LEU A 185 6.88 15.57 8.15
C LEU A 185 7.55 16.88 8.58
N VAL A 186 8.37 17.47 7.71
CA VAL A 186 9.08 18.73 7.97
C VAL A 186 8.92 19.74 6.84
N ARG A 187 9.22 21.01 7.12
CA ARG A 187 9.43 22.02 6.07
C ARG A 187 10.86 21.94 5.51
N PRO A 188 11.09 22.43 4.27
CA PRO A 188 12.42 22.58 3.70
C PRO A 188 13.24 23.67 4.38
#